data_AF-A0A6G9D6D2-F1
#
_entry.id   AF-A0A6G9D6D2-F1
#
_cell.length_a   1.000
_cell.length_b   1.000
_cell.length_c   1.000
_cell.angle_alpha   90.00
_cell.angle_beta   90.00
_cell.angle_gamma   90.00
#
_symmetry.space_group_name_H-M   'P 1'
#
loop_
_entity.id
_entity.type
_entity.pdbx_description
1 polymer ?
#
loop_
_entity_poly.entity_id
_entity_poly.type
_entity_poly.pdbx_seq_one_letter_code
_entity_poly.pdbx_strand_id
1 'polypeptide(L)'
;MSHVASIIIRDAAEKPKDVAAQAKTLIASNFSSANRFPSVRVFVTPIKQRRDFGIAEIDVTQSRDSDALSLLKDIFFFLCGKTDWGMELDWDGAEALSDAFSEYMRRPRGRSDPVVYDPYADEELDNSYWD
;
A
#
# COMPACT_ATOMS: atom_id res chain seq x y z
N MET A 1 -3.44 19.70 -4.26
CA MET A 1 -2.54 18.60 -3.85
C MET A 1 -2.94 17.38 -4.66
N SER A 2 -1.98 16.68 -5.25
CA SER A 2 -2.23 15.45 -6.01
C SER A 2 -2.15 14.33 -4.98
N HIS A 3 -3.31 13.78 -4.65
CA HIS A 3 -3.43 12.75 -3.63
C HIS A 3 -3.83 11.44 -4.29
N VAL A 4 -3.09 10.39 -3.99
CA VAL A 4 -3.07 9.13 -4.75
C VAL A 4 -3.19 7.98 -3.76
N ALA A 5 -4.31 7.26 -3.84
CA ALA A 5 -4.43 6.02 -3.11
C ALA A 5 -3.26 5.09 -3.45
N SER A 6 -2.57 4.63 -2.41
CA SER A 6 -1.37 3.82 -2.54
C SER A 6 -1.22 2.80 -1.43
N ILE A 7 -0.40 1.79 -1.69
CA ILE A 7 0.14 0.91 -0.66
C ILE A 7 1.57 1.35 -0.39
N ILE A 8 1.84 1.73 0.86
CA ILE A 8 3.17 2.12 1.32
C ILE A 8 3.80 0.92 2.01
N ILE A 9 4.90 0.40 1.48
CA ILE A 9 5.68 -0.64 2.14
C ILE A 9 6.69 0.06 3.06
N ARG A 10 6.46 -0.01 4.37
CA ARG A 10 7.28 0.65 5.40
C ARG A 10 8.53 -0.14 5.75
N ASP A 11 8.39 -1.46 5.92
CA ASP A 11 9.47 -2.33 6.39
C ASP A 11 9.46 -3.72 5.72
N ALA A 12 10.65 -4.26 5.47
CA ALA A 12 10.88 -5.58 4.87
C ALA A 12 12.29 -6.10 5.19
N ALA A 13 12.52 -7.42 5.09
CA ALA A 13 13.87 -8.00 5.23
C ALA A 13 14.76 -7.62 4.04
N GLU A 14 14.14 -7.60 2.87
CA GLU A 14 14.80 -7.44 1.60
C GLU A 14 15.16 -5.97 1.35
N LYS A 15 16.10 -5.76 0.42
CA LYS A 15 16.44 -4.39 0.02
C LYS A 15 15.27 -3.78 -0.75
N PRO A 16 15.09 -2.46 -0.72
CA PRO A 16 13.97 -1.77 -1.38
C PRO A 16 13.78 -2.14 -2.87
N LYS A 17 14.87 -2.36 -3.61
CA LYS A 17 14.81 -2.80 -5.02
C LYS A 17 14.25 -4.21 -5.18
N ASP A 18 14.61 -5.10 -4.26
CA ASP A 18 14.18 -6.49 -4.27
C ASP A 18 12.70 -6.58 -3.85
N VAL A 19 12.29 -5.80 -2.85
CA VAL A 19 10.88 -5.63 -2.45
C VAL A 19 10.03 -5.20 -3.64
N ALA A 20 10.42 -4.14 -4.35
CA ALA A 20 9.68 -3.67 -5.51
C ALA A 20 9.63 -4.70 -6.65
N ALA A 21 10.72 -5.43 -6.91
CA ALA A 21 10.76 -6.49 -7.92
C ALA A 21 9.88 -7.69 -7.54
N GLN A 22 9.88 -8.08 -6.26
CA GLN A 22 9.05 -9.14 -5.73
C GLN A 22 7.57 -8.75 -5.77
N ALA A 23 7.22 -7.53 -5.37
CA ALA A 23 5.87 -7.00 -5.44
C ALA A 23 5.34 -7.04 -6.88
N LYS A 24 6.12 -6.55 -7.86
CA LYS A 24 5.77 -6.65 -9.29
C LYS A 24 5.47 -8.07 -9.73
N THR A 25 6.30 -9.02 -9.31
CA THR A 25 6.17 -10.44 -9.68
C THR A 25 4.94 -11.06 -9.05
N LEU A 26 4.72 -10.83 -7.75
CA LEU A 26 3.56 -11.32 -7.01
C LEU A 26 2.26 -10.76 -7.62
N ILE A 27 2.21 -9.46 -7.87
CA ILE A 27 1.03 -8.81 -8.46
C ILE A 27 0.79 -9.34 -9.87
N ALA A 28 1.82 -9.40 -10.71
CA ALA A 28 1.69 -9.95 -12.06
C ALA A 28 1.18 -11.41 -12.01
N SER A 29 1.70 -12.25 -11.12
CA SER A 29 1.29 -13.66 -11.04
C SER A 29 -0.18 -13.89 -10.67
N ASN A 30 -0.80 -12.95 -9.95
CA ASN A 30 -2.16 -13.12 -9.42
C ASN A 30 -3.19 -12.20 -10.10
N PHE A 31 -2.76 -11.11 -10.73
CA PHE A 31 -3.64 -10.08 -11.29
C PHE A 31 -3.41 -9.82 -12.80
N SER A 32 -2.48 -10.51 -13.47
CA SER A 32 -2.16 -10.26 -14.89
C SER A 32 -3.30 -10.51 -15.88
N SER A 33 -4.30 -11.32 -15.54
CA SER A 33 -5.40 -11.68 -16.44
C SER A 33 -6.54 -10.66 -16.47
N ALA A 34 -6.56 -9.71 -15.55
CA ALA A 34 -7.54 -8.64 -15.57
C ALA A 34 -7.00 -7.48 -16.42
N ASN A 35 -7.84 -6.86 -17.26
CA ASN A 35 -7.58 -5.55 -17.89
C ASN A 35 -7.24 -4.42 -16.88
N ARG A 36 -7.17 -4.76 -15.60
CA ARG A 36 -6.85 -3.94 -14.43
C ARG A 36 -5.34 -3.80 -14.17
N PHE A 37 -4.48 -4.71 -14.65
CA PHE A 37 -3.03 -4.64 -14.39
C PHE A 37 -2.29 -3.42 -14.97
N PRO A 38 -2.64 -2.89 -16.17
CA PRO A 38 -1.91 -1.75 -16.74
C PRO A 38 -1.93 -0.48 -15.89
N SER A 39 -2.87 -0.35 -14.94
CA SER A 39 -2.95 0.81 -14.04
C SER A 39 -2.06 0.69 -12.80
N VAL A 40 -1.53 -0.50 -12.48
CA VAL A 40 -0.72 -0.70 -11.27
C VAL A 40 0.73 -0.31 -11.53
N ARG A 41 1.25 0.60 -10.72
CA ARG A 41 2.67 0.97 -10.73
C ARG A 41 3.30 0.54 -9.42
N VAL A 42 4.53 0.04 -9.50
CA VAL A 42 5.35 -0.30 -8.34
C VAL A 42 6.70 0.37 -8.50
N PHE A 43 7.11 1.17 -7.51
CA PHE A 43 8.35 1.92 -7.57
C PHE A 43 9.08 1.93 -6.23
N VAL A 44 10.39 2.10 -6.32
CA VAL A 44 11.27 2.21 -5.16
C VAL A 44 11.30 3.66 -4.71
N THR A 45 10.98 3.90 -3.45
CA THR A 45 10.97 5.25 -2.89
C THR A 45 12.42 5.76 -2.74
N PRO A 46 12.74 6.97 -3.27
CA PRO A 46 14.03 7.62 -3.06
C PRO A 46 14.35 7.78 -1.57
N ILE A 47 15.62 7.60 -1.19
CA ILE A 47 16.07 7.63 0.23
C ILE A 47 15.55 8.86 0.98
N LYS A 48 15.56 10.04 0.34
CA LYS A 48 15.13 11.31 0.94
C LYS A 48 13.62 11.38 1.27
N GLN A 49 12.82 10.48 0.72
CA GLN A 49 11.36 10.46 0.82
C GLN A 49 10.84 9.27 1.63
N ARG A 50 11.72 8.37 2.09
CA ARG A 50 11.30 7.11 2.72
C ARG A 50 10.64 7.25 4.08
N ARG A 51 10.88 8.38 4.75
CA ARG A 51 10.19 8.69 6.00
C ARG A 51 8.67 8.72 5.76
N ASP A 52 8.26 9.36 4.66
CA ASP A 52 6.85 9.64 4.39
C ASP A 52 6.24 8.53 3.53
N PHE A 53 6.98 8.00 2.55
CA PHE A 53 6.48 7.05 1.53
C PHE A 53 7.13 5.65 1.59
N GLY A 54 7.66 5.27 2.76
CA GLY A 54 8.24 3.94 2.98
C GLY A 54 9.42 3.60 2.05
N ILE A 55 9.75 2.32 1.94
CA ILE A 55 10.84 1.82 1.08
C ILE A 55 10.41 1.60 -0.38
N ALA A 56 9.13 1.32 -0.60
CA ALA A 56 8.52 1.13 -1.90
C ALA A 56 7.03 1.48 -1.83
N GLU A 57 6.48 1.87 -2.98
CA GLU A 57 5.08 2.28 -3.09
C GLU A 57 4.43 1.57 -4.29
N ILE A 58 3.15 1.25 -4.12
CA ILE A 58 2.30 0.65 -5.15
C ILE A 58 1.09 1.57 -5.31
N ASP A 59 0.84 2.05 -6.52
CA ASP A 59 -0.33 2.91 -6.81
C ASP A 59 -1.09 2.42 -8.04
N VAL A 60 -2.28 2.99 -8.24
CA VAL A 60 -3.10 2.76 -9.44
C VAL A 60 -3.14 3.98 -10.36
N THR A 61 -1.99 4.61 -10.60
CA THR A 61 -1.82 5.76 -11.52
C THR A 61 -2.69 6.97 -11.15
N GLN A 62 -2.82 7.29 -9.86
CA GLN A 62 -3.64 8.41 -9.38
C GLN A 62 -5.13 8.30 -9.80
N SER A 63 -5.59 7.07 -10.01
CA SER A 63 -6.95 6.83 -10.47
C SER A 63 -7.97 7.17 -9.39
N ARG A 64 -9.08 7.78 -9.81
CA ARG A 64 -10.32 7.95 -9.02
C ARG A 64 -11.39 6.92 -9.42
N ASP A 65 -11.03 5.98 -10.28
CA ASP A 65 -11.91 4.91 -10.73
C ASP A 65 -12.09 3.86 -9.64
N SER A 66 -13.34 3.49 -9.36
CA SER A 66 -13.69 2.58 -8.27
C SER A 66 -13.12 1.17 -8.47
N ASP A 67 -13.04 0.68 -9.72
CA ASP A 67 -12.45 -0.64 -10.00
C ASP A 67 -10.93 -0.64 -9.74
N ALA A 68 -10.25 0.46 -10.09
CA ALA A 68 -8.83 0.62 -9.80
C ALA A 68 -8.55 0.71 -8.29
N LEU A 69 -9.35 1.47 -7.54
CA LEU A 69 -9.22 1.58 -6.08
C LEU A 69 -9.54 0.25 -5.38
N SER A 70 -10.56 -0.47 -5.86
CA SER A 70 -10.88 -1.81 -5.38
C SER A 70 -9.74 -2.80 -5.65
N LEU A 71 -9.12 -2.73 -6.83
CA LEU A 71 -7.93 -3.53 -7.15
C LEU A 71 -6.77 -3.24 -6.18
N LEU A 72 -6.54 -1.97 -5.84
CA LEU A 72 -5.49 -1.61 -4.89
C LEU A 72 -5.75 -2.26 -3.52
N LYS A 73 -7.00 -2.23 -3.04
CA LYS A 73 -7.42 -2.95 -1.82
C LYS A 73 -7.14 -4.45 -1.92
N ASP A 74 -7.53 -5.08 -3.03
CA ASP A 74 -7.30 -6.52 -3.25
C ASP A 74 -5.81 -6.87 -3.24
N ILE A 75 -4.96 -6.02 -3.84
CA ILE A 75 -3.50 -6.18 -3.84
C ILE A 75 -2.95 -6.09 -2.41
N PHE A 76 -3.42 -5.14 -1.60
CA PHE A 76 -2.99 -4.98 -0.22
C PHE A 76 -3.23 -6.26 0.61
N PHE A 77 -4.46 -6.79 0.59
CA PHE A 77 -4.78 -8.01 1.32
C PHE A 77 -4.04 -9.24 0.77
N PHE A 78 -3.88 -9.32 -0.56
CA PHE A 78 -3.10 -10.37 -1.17
C PHE A 78 -1.63 -10.35 -0.70
N LEU A 79 -0.99 -9.19 -0.71
CA LEU A 79 0.39 -9.05 -0.24
C LEU A 79 0.50 -9.37 1.25
N CYS A 80 -0.46 -8.94 2.08
CA CYS A 80 -0.51 -9.32 3.50
C CYS A 80 -0.48 -10.84 3.70
N GLY A 81 -1.17 -11.60 2.84
CA GLY A 81 -1.17 -13.06 2.89
C GLY A 81 0.06 -13.74 2.28
N LYS A 82 0.95 -13.01 1.61
CA LYS A 82 2.10 -13.56 0.87
C LYS A 82 3.46 -13.13 1.41
N THR A 83 3.53 -12.02 2.15
CA THR A 83 4.80 -11.45 2.60
C THR A 83 4.79 -11.17 4.10
N ASP A 84 5.99 -11.01 4.68
CA ASP A 84 6.16 -10.57 6.05
C ASP A 84 6.28 -9.04 6.17
N TRP A 85 6.05 -8.27 5.11
CA TRP A 85 6.29 -6.83 5.07
C TRP A 85 5.37 -6.00 5.99
N GLY A 86 5.91 -4.91 6.51
CA GLY A 86 5.13 -3.83 7.14
C GLY A 86 4.55 -2.92 6.06
N MET A 87 3.23 -2.74 6.04
CA MET A 87 2.52 -2.06 4.96
C MET A 87 1.36 -1.21 5.47
N GLU A 88 1.07 -0.14 4.74
CA GLU A 88 -0.12 0.71 4.90
C GLU A 88 -0.88 0.80 3.59
N LEU A 89 -2.20 0.85 3.67
CA LEU A 89 -3.11 1.23 2.58
C LEU A 89 -3.60 2.64 2.89
N ASP A 90 -3.08 3.58 2.12
CA ASP A 90 -3.38 5.00 2.20
C ASP A 90 -4.37 5.35 1.08
N TRP A 91 -5.50 5.96 1.44
CA TRP A 91 -6.49 6.38 0.46
C TRP A 91 -6.26 7.78 -0.08
N ASP A 92 -5.51 8.61 0.65
CA ASP A 92 -5.09 9.96 0.28
C ASP A 92 -6.21 10.72 -0.47
N GLY A 93 -7.30 11.04 0.22
CA GLY A 93 -8.43 11.79 -0.34
C GLY A 93 -9.41 10.97 -1.20
N ALA A 94 -9.13 9.70 -1.49
CA ALA A 94 -10.06 8.81 -2.18
C ALA A 94 -11.27 8.43 -1.30
N GLU A 95 -11.19 8.58 0.03
CA GLU A 95 -12.32 8.37 0.93
C GLU A 95 -13.51 9.27 0.62
N ALA A 96 -13.26 10.45 0.03
CA ALA A 96 -14.32 11.38 -0.41
C ALA A 96 -15.12 10.87 -1.62
N LEU A 97 -14.67 9.80 -2.28
CA LEU A 97 -15.35 9.21 -3.45
C LEU A 97 -16.41 8.18 -3.05
N SER A 98 -16.17 7.43 -1.98
CA SER A 98 -17.07 6.36 -1.51
C SER A 98 -16.67 5.87 -0.13
N ASP A 99 -17.66 5.52 0.69
CA ASP A 99 -17.48 4.84 1.97
C ASP A 99 -16.69 3.52 1.85
N ALA A 100 -16.65 2.90 0.65
CA ALA A 100 -15.88 1.69 0.38
C ALA A 100 -14.35 1.88 0.54
N PHE A 101 -13.88 3.13 0.48
CA PHE A 101 -12.47 3.53 0.56
C PHE A 101 -12.20 4.42 1.78
N SER A 102 -12.99 4.27 2.85
CA SER A 102 -12.87 5.09 4.07
C SER A 102 -11.93 4.48 5.12
N GLU A 103 -11.71 3.17 5.07
CA GLU A 103 -10.90 2.46 6.06
C GLU A 103 -9.43 2.41 5.63
N TYR A 104 -8.60 3.23 6.27
CA TYR A 104 -7.15 3.13 6.19
C TYR A 104 -6.70 1.87 6.92
N MET A 105 -5.85 1.07 6.28
CA MET A 105 -5.44 -0.23 6.81
C MET A 105 -3.94 -0.27 6.98
N ARG A 106 -3.45 -0.92 8.04
CA ARG A 106 -2.01 -1.13 8.23
C ARG A 106 -1.70 -2.46 8.85
N ARG A 107 -0.47 -2.91 8.64
CA ARG A 107 0.06 -4.15 9.20
C ARG A 107 1.54 -3.95 9.53
N PRO A 108 2.00 -4.27 10.74
CA PRO A 108 3.42 -4.27 11.02
C PRO A 108 4.08 -5.44 10.28
N ARG A 109 5.40 -5.43 10.28
CA ARG A 109 6.17 -6.55 9.79
C ARG A 109 5.80 -7.83 10.59
N GLY A 110 5.63 -8.96 9.90
CA GLY A 110 5.28 -10.23 10.55
C GLY A 110 4.20 -11.03 9.81
N ARG A 111 3.24 -11.58 10.54
CA ARG A 111 2.13 -12.37 9.98
C ARG A 111 0.79 -12.08 10.65
N SER A 112 0.70 -10.96 11.36
CA SER A 112 -0.56 -10.47 11.91
C SER A 112 -1.52 -10.09 10.78
N ASP A 113 -2.82 -10.13 11.07
CA ASP A 113 -3.81 -9.58 10.16
C ASP A 113 -3.68 -8.05 10.10
N PRO A 114 -3.95 -7.41 8.94
CA PRO A 114 -4.02 -5.96 8.86
C PRO A 114 -5.18 -5.43 9.69
N VAL A 115 -5.01 -4.25 10.28
CA VAL A 115 -6.00 -3.58 11.13
C VAL A 115 -6.34 -2.21 10.57
N VAL A 116 -7.54 -1.73 10.89
CA VAL A 116 -7.94 -0.35 10.62
C VAL A 116 -7.12 0.60 11.50
N TYR A 117 -6.70 1.74 10.96
CA TYR A 117 -6.11 2.83 11.73
C TYR A 117 -6.65 4.18 11.28
N ASP A 118 -6.49 5.19 12.13
CA ASP A 118 -6.82 6.58 11.80
C ASP A 118 -5.51 7.32 11.47
N PRO A 119 -5.28 7.70 10.20
CA PRO A 119 -4.06 8.41 9.80
C PRO A 119 -4.02 9.86 10.31
N TYR A 120 -5.13 10.37 10.85
CA TYR A 120 -5.24 11.72 11.42
C TYR A 120 -5.21 11.72 12.95
N ALA A 121 -5.03 10.55 13.58
CA ALA A 121 -4.82 10.46 15.01
C ALA A 121 -3.47 11.06 15.42
N ASP A 122 -3.39 11.62 16.62
CA ASP A 122 -2.18 12.29 17.12
C ASP A 122 -0.93 11.38 17.04
N GLU A 123 0.17 11.89 16.46
CA GLU A 123 1.40 11.16 16.09
C GLU A 123 2.05 10.33 17.23
N GLU A 124 1.83 10.69 18.50
CA GLU A 124 2.36 9.95 19.65
C GLU A 124 1.77 8.54 19.81
N LEU A 125 0.54 8.31 19.32
CA LEU A 125 -0.09 6.98 19.35
C LEU A 125 0.32 6.12 18.14
N ASP A 126 0.63 6.75 17.01
CA ASP A 126 0.85 6.08 15.73
C ASP A 126 2.21 5.37 15.64
N ASN A 127 3.26 5.98 16.19
CA ASN A 127 4.63 5.45 16.14
C ASN A 127 4.82 4.15 16.94
N SER A 128 4.04 3.94 18.01
CA SER A 128 4.15 2.76 18.89
C SER A 128 3.79 1.42 18.22
N TYR A 129 3.13 1.48 17.05
CA TYR A 129 2.66 0.29 16.34
C TYR A 129 3.72 -0.35 15.43
N TRP A 130 4.78 0.39 15.13
CA TRP A 130 5.87 -0.06 14.25
C TRP A 130 7.06 -0.65 15.00
N ASP A 131 7.11 -0.45 16.32
CA ASP A 131 8.12 -1.03 17.24
C ASP A 131 7.80 -2.49 17.60
#